data_AF-A0AAD7K6S4-F1
#
_entry.id   AF-A0AAD7K6S4-F1
#
_cell.length_a   1.000
_cell.length_b   1.000
_cell.length_c   1.000
_cell.angle_alpha   90.00
_cell.angle_beta   90.00
_cell.angle_gamma   90.00
#
_symmetry.space_group_name_H-M   'P 1'
#
loop_
_entity.id
_entity.type
_entity.pdbx_description
1 polymer ?
#
loop_
_entity_poly.entity_id
_entity_poly.type
_entity_poly.pdbx_seq_one_letter_code
_entity_poly.pdbx_strand_id
1 'polypeptide(L)'
;MTHILRTRGLHKRFQTTFLNNPGLRSRCKTFSSTPTISDQPRRGLNPDLLLQLVERGHYKQAERLRLNMVSDSIPIEPNPIYELAALAKIRWHAAQDREGFLTWLQLVPDNKDPSQIGNGPFKKTFEVLFRTGRPAKNLDLISQFCLICAAKGYHQLVWDDLVDLMGKFQKPNIAMEFFLAFEAAMLRYYSKNHPGFVEETASRQRHLLIMFCCDVGWLDEAVWLIQDPSAHLSTRACERLIHLLRVRQGDSDLANITMLEQCLQRQRPARTPTSRDASHSPKHFSTRAIIEGLQTHQSRTWIASQLRNVKRLLSQRSLVLHRPPGNSLHSFMAHYNACRGSTNALSTLRKRALIASDPCSHTWLCKEMFYLHEARKFAEIIALFDANFESSFLPHEPWRILRAHAPNGVYERHVVPTRLEISGADAWVIWNALVRLSASVDLPTPLRILETLHHSAVHFSSMLTDRQFRAFPTSYTAVFRSIIWAYGELGEVDKAAAAAGDMTLIGKLHPSNVGLVDELAGVHARAGNVRAATRLLDSVEQLGPRLAPYGVLMDAYLQKGRVDEALKLEVRMKEKCVYIPGANWRMDSTLKALRAAEEVVRGLLFDSLHSDLSQDIIIS
;
A
#
# COMPACT_ATOMS: atom_id res chain seq x y z
N MET A 1 -6.71 -31.79 17.73
CA MET A 1 -5.84 -32.99 17.77
C MET A 1 -6.74 -34.20 17.56
N THR A 2 -6.95 -34.77 16.37
CA THR A 2 -6.08 -35.71 15.63
C THR A 2 -6.56 -35.90 14.18
N HIS A 3 -7.23 -34.89 13.59
CA HIS A 3 -7.83 -35.01 12.24
C HIS A 3 -7.09 -34.29 11.10
N ILE A 4 -5.97 -33.61 11.38
CA ILE A 4 -5.24 -32.76 10.41
C ILE A 4 -4.11 -33.51 9.67
N LEU A 5 -3.83 -34.78 9.99
CA LEU A 5 -2.70 -35.54 9.42
C LEU A 5 -3.09 -36.68 8.45
N ARG A 6 -4.21 -36.55 7.73
CA ARG A 6 -4.63 -37.54 6.72
C ARG A 6 -4.92 -36.92 5.35
N THR A 7 -3.88 -36.42 4.69
CA THR A 7 -3.82 -36.36 3.22
C THR A 7 -2.55 -37.09 2.77
N ARG A 8 -2.65 -38.42 2.79
CA ARG A 8 -1.65 -39.36 2.25
C ARG A 8 -1.68 -39.28 0.73
N GLY A 9 -0.70 -38.62 0.13
CA GLY A 9 -0.48 -38.65 -1.32
C GLY A 9 0.86 -38.02 -1.73
N LEU A 10 1.18 -36.85 -1.18
CA LEU A 10 2.40 -36.10 -1.52
C LEU A 10 3.56 -36.32 -0.53
N HIS A 11 3.27 -36.78 0.70
CA HIS A 11 4.30 -37.00 1.72
C HIS A 11 5.29 -38.14 1.38
N LYS A 12 4.87 -39.10 0.53
CA LYS A 12 5.72 -40.21 0.07
C LYS A 12 6.67 -39.84 -1.09
N ARG A 13 6.31 -38.85 -1.91
CA ARG A 13 7.20 -38.34 -2.99
C ARG A 13 8.23 -37.35 -2.43
N PHE A 14 7.86 -36.51 -1.46
CA PHE A 14 8.77 -35.50 -0.92
C PHE A 14 9.87 -36.06 0.00
N GLN A 15 9.59 -37.12 0.78
CA GLN A 15 10.65 -37.81 1.55
C GLN A 15 11.64 -38.58 0.67
N THR A 16 11.26 -38.94 -0.56
CA THR A 16 12.10 -39.78 -1.44
C THR A 16 12.92 -39.01 -2.47
N THR A 17 12.61 -37.75 -2.79
CA THR A 17 13.36 -37.01 -3.84
C THR A 17 14.29 -35.89 -3.34
N PHE A 18 14.05 -35.28 -2.17
CA PHE A 18 14.92 -34.20 -1.67
C PHE A 18 15.83 -34.59 -0.50
N LEU A 19 15.48 -35.63 0.27
CA LEU A 19 16.31 -36.16 1.36
C LEU A 19 17.13 -37.42 0.99
N ASN A 20 16.91 -37.99 -0.20
CA ASN A 20 17.60 -39.19 -0.69
C ASN A 20 18.44 -38.92 -1.95
N ASN A 21 19.05 -37.73 -2.05
CA ASN A 21 20.05 -37.47 -3.08
C ASN A 21 21.34 -38.26 -2.73
N PRO A 22 21.77 -39.26 -3.54
CA PRO A 22 22.87 -40.16 -3.19
C PRO A 22 24.27 -39.51 -3.19
N GLY A 23 24.36 -38.21 -3.49
CA GLY A 23 25.59 -37.41 -3.38
C GLY A 23 26.12 -37.19 -1.95
N LEU A 24 25.37 -37.58 -0.91
CA LEU A 24 25.78 -37.44 0.50
C LEU A 24 26.05 -38.77 1.22
N ARG A 25 25.99 -39.92 0.53
CA ARG A 25 26.23 -41.25 1.13
C ARG A 25 27.59 -41.89 0.81
N SER A 26 28.48 -41.21 0.10
CA SER A 26 29.78 -41.77 -0.28
C SER A 26 30.96 -41.04 0.35
N ARG A 27 31.13 -41.17 1.67
CA ARG A 27 32.44 -41.18 2.35
C ARG A 27 32.35 -41.50 3.85
N CYS A 28 31.61 -42.55 4.21
CA CYS A 28 31.88 -43.30 5.44
C CYS A 28 32.51 -44.64 5.06
N LYS A 29 33.76 -44.61 4.59
CA LYS A 29 34.64 -45.79 4.69
C LYS A 29 35.39 -45.67 6.01
N THR A 30 35.00 -46.53 6.93
CA THR A 30 35.81 -47.14 7.99
C THR A 30 37.27 -46.67 8.03
N PHE A 31 37.63 -45.87 9.04
CA PHE A 31 38.97 -45.82 9.58
C PHE A 31 38.91 -46.18 11.06
N SER A 32 39.08 -47.48 11.32
CA SER A 32 39.58 -47.98 12.59
C SER A 32 41.09 -47.74 12.63
N SER A 33 41.54 -46.73 13.36
CA SER A 33 42.90 -46.69 13.89
C SER A 33 42.94 -45.70 15.05
N THR A 34 43.10 -46.27 16.25
CA THR A 34 43.52 -45.70 17.54
C THR A 34 44.05 -44.27 17.53
N PRO A 35 43.60 -43.37 18.45
CA PRO A 35 44.28 -42.11 18.67
C PRO A 35 45.50 -42.34 19.56
N THR A 36 46.69 -42.13 19.01
CA THR A 36 47.88 -41.92 19.83
C THR A 36 47.74 -40.54 20.48
N ILE A 37 47.79 -40.53 21.80
CA ILE A 37 47.80 -39.36 22.66
C ILE A 37 48.99 -38.48 22.28
N SER A 38 48.71 -37.21 21.95
CA SER A 38 49.67 -36.12 22.12
C SER A 38 48.99 -35.01 22.90
N ASP A 39 49.35 -34.92 24.17
CA ASP A 39 49.04 -33.86 25.11
C ASP A 39 49.38 -32.48 24.55
N GLN A 40 48.34 -31.68 24.25
CA GLN A 40 48.31 -30.26 24.54
C GLN A 40 46.86 -29.86 24.89
N PRO A 41 46.62 -29.09 25.96
CA PRO A 41 45.27 -28.61 26.25
C PRO A 41 44.89 -27.60 25.17
N ARG A 42 43.97 -27.95 24.27
CA ARG A 42 43.45 -27.03 23.24
C ARG A 42 42.60 -25.93 23.89
N ARG A 43 43.28 -24.97 24.53
CA ARG A 43 42.71 -23.69 24.97
C ARG A 43 42.18 -22.95 23.74
N GLY A 44 40.87 -22.70 23.66
CA GLY A 44 40.32 -21.78 22.65
C GLY A 44 38.91 -22.06 22.11
N LEU A 45 38.23 -23.12 22.53
CA LEU A 45 36.85 -23.38 22.11
C LEU A 45 35.87 -22.76 23.12
N ASN A 46 35.63 -21.45 23.00
CA ASN A 46 34.66 -20.73 23.84
C ASN A 46 33.58 -20.08 22.95
N PRO A 47 32.28 -20.30 23.17
CA PRO A 47 31.18 -19.61 22.48
C PRO A 47 31.31 -18.08 22.49
N ASP A 48 31.85 -17.50 23.58
CA ASP A 48 32.08 -16.06 23.70
C ASP A 48 33.16 -15.55 22.73
N LEU A 49 34.16 -16.39 22.43
CA LEU A 49 35.19 -16.06 21.44
C LEU A 49 34.60 -16.04 20.02
N LEU A 50 33.62 -16.90 19.74
CA LEU A 50 32.92 -16.90 18.45
C LEU A 50 32.14 -15.59 18.25
N LEU A 51 31.43 -15.13 19.28
CA LEU A 51 30.72 -13.85 19.26
C LEU A 51 31.68 -12.67 19.04
N GLN A 52 32.76 -12.59 19.80
CA GLN A 52 33.77 -11.53 19.67
C GLN A 52 34.43 -11.51 18.28
N LEU A 53 34.69 -12.68 17.69
CA LEU A 53 35.28 -12.77 16.35
C LEU A 53 34.33 -12.27 15.26
N VAL A 54 33.01 -12.52 15.40
CA VAL A 54 32.00 -12.02 14.46
C VAL A 54 31.79 -10.52 14.64
N GLU A 55 31.76 -10.01 15.88
CA GLU A 55 31.67 -8.57 16.17
C GLU A 55 32.86 -7.77 15.60
N ARG A 56 34.07 -8.32 15.72
CA ARG A 56 35.31 -7.70 15.19
C ARG A 56 35.48 -7.87 13.68
N GLY A 57 34.57 -8.58 13.00
CA GLY A 57 34.61 -8.79 11.55
C GLY A 57 35.63 -9.81 11.06
N HIS A 58 36.17 -10.67 11.93
CA HIS A 58 37.13 -11.72 11.59
C HIS A 58 36.44 -13.01 11.12
N TYR A 59 35.62 -12.91 10.06
CA TYR A 59 34.71 -13.98 9.62
C TYR A 59 35.39 -15.29 9.21
N LYS A 60 36.62 -15.25 8.66
CA LYS A 60 37.38 -16.46 8.28
C LYS A 60 37.83 -17.27 9.49
N GLN A 61 38.17 -16.59 10.59
CA GLN A 61 38.54 -17.24 11.85
C GLN A 61 37.29 -17.76 12.58
N ALA A 62 36.19 -17.00 12.54
CA ALA A 62 34.90 -17.43 13.06
C ALA A 62 34.38 -18.70 12.38
N GLU A 63 34.50 -18.85 11.05
CA GLU A 63 34.12 -20.09 10.35
C GLU A 63 34.94 -21.31 10.80
N ARG A 64 36.26 -21.16 10.93
CA ARG A 64 37.14 -22.24 11.39
C ARG A 64 36.79 -22.67 12.81
N LEU A 65 36.51 -21.70 13.68
CA LEU A 65 36.10 -21.97 15.05
C LEU A 65 34.73 -22.68 15.09
N ARG A 66 33.76 -22.22 14.28
CA ARG A 66 32.45 -22.87 14.13
C ARG A 66 32.59 -24.33 13.67
N LEU A 67 33.41 -24.60 12.66
CA LEU A 67 33.64 -25.97 12.15
C LEU A 67 34.26 -26.88 13.22
N ASN A 68 35.20 -26.35 14.01
CA ASN A 68 35.80 -27.09 15.13
C ASN A 68 34.79 -27.32 16.27
N MET A 69 33.92 -26.36 16.57
CA MET A 69 32.86 -26.53 17.57
C MET A 69 31.82 -27.57 17.12
N VAL A 70 31.50 -27.62 15.83
CA VAL A 70 30.61 -28.64 15.24
C VAL A 70 31.28 -30.02 15.25
N SER A 71 32.58 -30.13 14.92
CA SER A 71 33.30 -31.41 15.00
C SER A 71 33.38 -31.96 16.42
N ASP A 72 33.46 -31.07 17.40
CA ASP A 72 33.60 -31.41 18.82
C ASP A 72 32.24 -31.46 19.56
N SER A 73 31.12 -31.38 18.82
CA SER A 73 29.73 -31.44 19.34
C SER A 73 29.39 -30.39 20.42
N ILE A 74 30.02 -29.22 20.38
CA ILE A 74 29.73 -28.12 21.32
C ILE A 74 28.50 -27.32 20.82
N PRO A 75 27.44 -27.15 21.64
CA PRO A 75 26.25 -26.41 21.23
C PRO A 75 26.57 -24.92 21.05
N ILE A 76 26.19 -24.36 19.90
CA ILE A 76 26.33 -22.93 19.61
C ILE A 76 25.02 -22.23 19.97
N GLU A 77 25.07 -21.29 20.91
CA GLU A 77 23.88 -20.52 21.32
C GLU A 77 23.43 -19.57 20.22
N PRO A 78 22.13 -19.50 19.88
CA PRO A 78 21.65 -18.61 18.84
C PRO A 78 21.81 -17.13 19.17
N ASN A 79 22.40 -16.34 18.27
CA ASN A 79 22.62 -14.90 18.46
C ASN A 79 22.32 -14.09 17.19
N PRO A 80 21.66 -12.90 17.27
CA PRO A 80 21.40 -12.04 16.12
C PRO A 80 22.63 -11.61 15.33
N ILE A 81 23.80 -11.51 15.98
CA ILE A 81 25.06 -11.03 15.38
C ILE A 81 25.57 -11.96 14.27
N TYR A 82 25.17 -13.23 14.28
CA TYR A 82 25.53 -14.21 13.25
C TYR A 82 24.97 -13.89 11.86
N GLU A 83 23.98 -12.98 11.75
CA GLU A 83 23.56 -12.41 10.47
C GLU A 83 24.75 -11.76 9.72
N LEU A 84 25.65 -11.07 10.44
CA LEU A 84 26.79 -10.39 9.84
C LEU A 84 27.80 -11.39 9.25
N ALA A 85 27.98 -12.54 9.91
CA ALA A 85 28.81 -13.63 9.41
C ALA A 85 28.23 -14.24 8.13
N ALA A 86 26.89 -14.43 8.09
CA ALA A 86 26.20 -14.87 6.88
C ALA A 86 26.40 -13.86 5.73
N LEU A 87 26.22 -12.56 5.99
CA LEU A 87 26.40 -11.50 4.99
C LEU A 87 27.82 -11.43 4.43
N ALA A 88 28.84 -11.66 5.25
CA ALA A 88 30.23 -11.65 4.82
C ALA A 88 30.52 -12.75 3.77
N LYS A 89 29.80 -13.88 3.82
CA LYS A 89 29.94 -14.97 2.85
C LYS A 89 29.37 -14.63 1.47
N ILE A 90 28.33 -13.80 1.40
CA ILE A 90 27.78 -13.33 0.12
C ILE A 90 28.73 -12.34 -0.57
N ARG A 91 29.44 -11.51 0.21
CA ARG A 91 30.28 -10.42 -0.33
C ARG A 91 31.62 -10.87 -0.93
N TRP A 92 32.13 -12.06 -0.58
CA TRP A 92 33.55 -12.39 -0.83
C TRP A 92 33.86 -13.30 -2.02
N HIS A 93 32.94 -14.07 -2.62
CA HIS A 93 33.30 -14.99 -3.73
C HIS A 93 32.23 -15.19 -4.81
N ALA A 94 32.65 -14.99 -6.07
CA ALA A 94 32.08 -15.67 -7.22
C ALA A 94 32.21 -17.20 -6.99
N ALA A 95 31.11 -17.92 -7.17
CA ALA A 95 30.84 -19.28 -6.66
C ALA A 95 30.46 -19.34 -5.16
N GLN A 96 29.31 -18.72 -4.85
CA GLN A 96 28.39 -18.98 -3.73
C GLN A 96 28.73 -20.21 -2.85
N ASP A 97 29.38 -19.99 -1.71
CA ASP A 97 29.36 -20.89 -0.54
C ASP A 97 27.94 -20.84 0.08
N ARG A 98 26.96 -21.42 -0.63
CA ARG A 98 25.53 -21.42 -0.27
C ARG A 98 25.30 -22.11 1.07
N GLU A 99 26.02 -23.20 1.28
CA GLU A 99 25.87 -24.05 2.46
C GLU A 99 26.38 -23.34 3.71
N GLY A 100 27.55 -22.69 3.63
CA GLY A 100 28.06 -21.84 4.70
C GLY A 100 27.10 -20.70 5.05
N PHE A 101 26.55 -20.01 4.05
CA PHE A 101 25.57 -18.93 4.24
C PHE A 101 24.33 -19.40 5.02
N LEU A 102 23.69 -20.49 4.59
CA LEU A 102 22.47 -21.00 5.22
C LEU A 102 22.74 -21.50 6.64
N THR A 103 23.91 -22.08 6.87
CA THR A 103 24.29 -22.61 8.19
C THR A 103 24.43 -21.50 9.23
N TRP A 104 25.00 -20.34 8.85
CA TRP A 104 25.05 -19.18 9.73
C TRP A 104 23.67 -18.57 10.00
N LEU A 105 22.77 -18.55 9.01
CA LEU A 105 21.41 -18.04 9.20
C LEU A 105 20.58 -18.91 10.14
N GLN A 106 20.82 -20.23 10.16
CA GLN A 106 20.16 -21.13 11.10
C GLN A 106 20.51 -20.84 12.57
N LEU A 107 21.67 -20.24 12.84
CA LEU A 107 22.14 -19.84 14.17
C LEU A 107 21.54 -18.51 14.66
N VAL A 108 20.77 -17.80 13.84
CA VAL A 108 20.03 -16.60 14.28
C VAL A 108 18.84 -17.04 15.15
N PRO A 109 18.51 -16.37 16.26
CA PRO A 109 17.43 -16.80 17.15
C PRO A 109 16.05 -16.76 16.48
N ASP A 110 15.13 -17.56 17.01
CA ASP A 110 13.71 -17.51 16.67
C ASP A 110 13.12 -16.19 17.18
N ASN A 111 12.17 -15.61 16.43
CA ASN A 111 11.47 -14.41 16.85
C ASN A 111 10.63 -14.71 18.10
N LYS A 112 10.63 -13.80 19.09
CA LYS A 112 9.80 -13.92 20.31
C LYS A 112 8.42 -13.31 20.13
N ASP A 113 8.27 -12.34 19.22
CA ASP A 113 7.01 -11.70 18.88
C ASP A 113 6.92 -11.47 17.36
N PRO A 114 6.12 -12.27 16.64
CA PRO A 114 5.94 -12.14 15.18
C PRO A 114 5.40 -10.78 14.72
N SER A 115 4.83 -9.98 15.62
CA SER A 115 4.24 -8.67 15.30
C SER A 115 5.22 -7.49 15.40
N GLN A 116 6.39 -7.69 16.04
CA GLN A 116 7.38 -6.64 16.22
C GLN A 116 8.43 -6.66 15.10
N ILE A 117 8.10 -5.97 13.99
CA ILE A 117 9.00 -5.77 12.83
C ILE A 117 10.01 -4.63 13.09
N GLY A 118 10.60 -4.57 14.29
CA GLY A 118 11.61 -3.58 14.65
C GLY A 118 12.95 -3.77 13.90
N ASN A 119 14.02 -3.05 14.29
CA ASN A 119 15.41 -3.23 13.81
C ASN A 119 15.99 -4.62 14.23
N GLY A 120 15.28 -5.70 13.90
CA GLY A 120 15.64 -7.07 14.19
C GLY A 120 16.61 -7.67 13.17
N PRO A 121 17.10 -8.89 13.44
CA PRO A 121 17.99 -9.60 12.52
C PRO A 121 17.28 -9.89 11.19
N PHE A 122 18.08 -10.15 10.15
CA PHE A 122 17.73 -10.42 8.75
C PHE A 122 17.43 -9.21 7.86
N LYS A 123 17.25 -8.00 8.40
CA LYS A 123 16.96 -6.81 7.59
C LYS A 123 18.11 -6.45 6.64
N LYS A 124 19.36 -6.53 7.10
CA LYS A 124 20.54 -6.22 6.27
C LYS A 124 20.72 -7.29 5.20
N THR A 125 20.48 -8.55 5.53
CA THR A 125 20.51 -9.68 4.59
C THR A 125 19.43 -9.56 3.53
N PHE A 126 18.22 -9.21 3.95
CA PHE A 126 17.10 -8.94 3.08
C PHE A 126 17.40 -7.81 2.09
N GLU A 127 17.91 -6.67 2.57
CA GLU A 127 18.29 -5.53 1.72
C GLU A 127 19.33 -5.91 0.68
N VAL A 128 20.34 -6.72 1.04
CA VAL A 128 21.33 -7.20 0.09
C VAL A 128 20.71 -8.16 -0.94
N LEU A 129 19.90 -9.12 -0.53
CA LEU A 129 19.36 -10.14 -1.44
C LEU A 129 18.29 -9.61 -2.39
N PHE A 130 17.42 -8.72 -1.91
CA PHE A 130 16.28 -8.21 -2.69
C PHE A 130 16.56 -6.87 -3.37
N ARG A 131 17.36 -5.98 -2.76
CA ARG A 131 17.59 -4.62 -3.28
C ARG A 131 18.92 -4.45 -4.01
N THR A 132 19.86 -5.40 -3.92
CA THR A 132 21.13 -5.32 -4.64
C THR A 132 21.25 -6.38 -5.74
N GLY A 133 21.64 -5.98 -6.96
CA GLY A 133 21.92 -6.89 -8.07
C GLY A 133 20.69 -7.36 -8.89
N ARG A 134 20.77 -8.58 -9.45
CA ARG A 134 19.70 -9.22 -10.26
C ARG A 134 19.04 -10.35 -9.45
N PRO A 135 17.99 -10.08 -8.65
CA PRO A 135 17.38 -11.07 -7.73
C PRO A 135 16.80 -12.28 -8.47
N ALA A 136 16.32 -12.11 -9.71
CA ALA A 136 15.80 -13.19 -10.55
C ALA A 136 16.83 -14.32 -10.85
N LYS A 137 18.14 -14.04 -10.79
CA LYS A 137 19.18 -15.07 -10.99
C LYS A 137 19.49 -15.89 -9.73
N ASN A 138 19.08 -15.39 -8.56
CA ASN A 138 19.37 -15.99 -7.25
C ASN A 138 18.09 -16.49 -6.55
N LEU A 139 17.04 -16.79 -7.32
CA LEU A 139 15.75 -17.22 -6.77
C LEU A 139 15.88 -18.41 -5.82
N ASP A 140 16.69 -19.42 -6.14
CA ASP A 140 16.88 -20.58 -5.26
C ASP A 140 17.45 -20.19 -3.88
N LEU A 141 18.42 -19.27 -3.85
CA LEU A 141 19.03 -18.79 -2.61
C LEU A 141 18.04 -17.94 -1.81
N ILE A 142 17.29 -17.08 -2.51
CA ILE A 142 16.26 -16.24 -1.91
C ILE A 142 15.15 -17.11 -1.33
N SER A 143 14.66 -18.11 -2.07
CA SER A 143 13.66 -19.06 -1.61
C SER A 143 14.12 -19.80 -0.34
N GLN A 144 15.36 -20.27 -0.30
CA GLN A 144 15.89 -20.94 0.90
C GLN A 144 16.02 -19.99 2.09
N PHE A 145 16.45 -18.74 1.86
CA PHE A 145 16.46 -17.69 2.88
C PHE A 145 15.04 -17.41 3.42
N CYS A 146 14.05 -17.26 2.54
CA CYS A 146 12.65 -17.04 2.89
C CYS A 146 12.08 -18.18 3.74
N LEU A 147 12.40 -19.44 3.41
CA LEU A 147 11.96 -20.61 4.19
C LEU A 147 12.56 -20.61 5.59
N ILE A 148 13.83 -20.22 5.74
CA ILE A 148 14.48 -20.07 7.06
C ILE A 148 13.81 -18.93 7.85
N CYS A 149 13.54 -17.80 7.21
CA CYS A 149 12.82 -16.69 7.84
C CYS A 149 11.41 -17.11 8.30
N ALA A 150 10.68 -17.87 7.49
CA ALA A 150 9.37 -18.41 7.87
C ALA A 150 9.44 -19.36 9.06
N ALA A 151 10.40 -20.30 9.04
CA ALA A 151 10.61 -21.27 10.12
C ALA A 151 11.04 -20.62 11.45
N LYS A 152 11.56 -19.40 11.41
CA LYS A 152 12.00 -18.62 12.59
C LYS A 152 11.02 -17.52 13.01
N GLY A 153 9.90 -17.35 12.31
CA GLY A 153 8.88 -16.35 12.66
C GLY A 153 9.10 -14.95 12.07
N TYR A 154 9.98 -14.79 11.09
CA TYR A 154 10.25 -13.53 10.37
C TYR A 154 9.52 -13.44 9.01
N HIS A 155 8.45 -14.23 8.80
CA HIS A 155 7.70 -14.28 7.55
C HIS A 155 7.15 -12.92 7.09
N GLN A 156 6.70 -12.05 8.01
CA GLN A 156 6.15 -10.72 7.67
C GLN A 156 7.18 -9.77 7.04
N LEU A 157 8.48 -9.95 7.31
CA LEU A 157 9.55 -9.12 6.74
C LEU A 157 9.72 -9.39 5.24
N VAL A 158 9.46 -10.61 4.80
CA VAL A 158 9.87 -11.10 3.49
C VAL A 158 8.69 -11.31 2.54
N TRP A 159 7.47 -11.44 3.08
CA TRP A 159 6.27 -11.82 2.31
C TRP A 159 5.98 -10.90 1.13
N ASP A 160 5.90 -9.58 1.35
CA ASP A 160 5.47 -8.64 0.30
C ASP A 160 6.42 -8.64 -0.91
N ASP A 161 7.73 -8.54 -0.66
CA ASP A 161 8.75 -8.54 -1.72
C ASP A 161 8.94 -9.92 -2.37
N LEU A 162 8.73 -11.01 -1.62
CA LEU A 162 8.79 -12.38 -2.13
C LEU A 162 7.68 -12.65 -3.15
N VAL A 163 6.47 -12.27 -2.78
CA VAL A 163 5.27 -12.46 -3.58
C VAL A 163 5.38 -11.68 -4.91
N ASP A 164 5.87 -10.44 -4.85
CA ASP A 164 6.18 -9.64 -6.03
C ASP A 164 7.25 -10.27 -6.92
N LEU A 165 8.30 -10.83 -6.33
CA LEU A 165 9.40 -11.46 -7.09
C LEU A 165 8.96 -12.75 -7.77
N MET A 166 8.22 -13.61 -7.06
CA MET A 166 7.77 -14.90 -7.59
C MET A 166 6.67 -14.74 -8.64
N GLY A 167 5.76 -13.77 -8.46
CA GLY A 167 4.74 -13.44 -9.46
C GLY A 167 5.31 -12.91 -10.78
N LYS A 168 6.47 -12.25 -10.74
CA LYS A 168 7.13 -11.67 -11.93
C LYS A 168 8.01 -12.66 -12.70
N PHE A 169 8.67 -13.60 -12.02
CA PHE A 169 9.76 -14.39 -12.63
C PHE A 169 9.54 -15.91 -12.64
N GLN A 170 8.53 -16.44 -11.94
CA GLN A 170 8.34 -17.87 -11.81
C GLN A 170 7.02 -18.36 -12.39
N LYS A 171 6.99 -19.62 -12.83
CA LYS A 171 5.77 -20.27 -13.31
C LYS A 171 4.82 -20.59 -12.14
N PRO A 172 3.49 -20.52 -12.33
CA PRO A 172 2.50 -20.72 -11.28
C PRO A 172 2.73 -21.98 -10.44
N ASN A 173 2.93 -23.14 -11.09
CA ASN A 173 3.12 -24.42 -10.39
C ASN A 173 4.32 -24.42 -9.44
N ILE A 174 5.47 -23.91 -9.87
CA ILE A 174 6.70 -23.91 -9.06
C ILE A 174 6.58 -22.90 -7.92
N ALA A 175 5.97 -21.75 -8.19
CA ALA A 175 5.69 -20.75 -7.18
C ALA A 175 4.72 -21.30 -6.12
N MET A 176 3.70 -22.05 -6.55
CA MET A 176 2.73 -22.64 -5.66
C MET A 176 3.33 -23.70 -4.75
N GLU A 177 4.17 -24.59 -5.27
CA GLU A 177 4.91 -25.56 -4.45
C GLU A 177 5.73 -24.87 -3.36
N PHE A 178 6.38 -23.76 -3.70
CA PHE A 178 7.13 -22.97 -2.75
C PHE A 178 6.24 -22.29 -1.70
N PHE A 179 5.14 -21.65 -2.10
CA PHE A 179 4.25 -20.96 -1.15
C PHE A 179 3.65 -21.93 -0.13
N LEU A 180 3.30 -23.16 -0.55
CA LEU A 180 2.86 -24.21 0.36
C LEU A 180 3.97 -24.65 1.32
N ALA A 181 5.21 -24.76 0.84
CA ALA A 181 6.36 -25.04 1.70
C ALA A 181 6.62 -23.91 2.70
N PHE A 182 6.43 -22.66 2.28
CA PHE A 182 6.55 -21.48 3.13
C PHE A 182 5.45 -21.43 4.20
N GLU A 183 4.19 -21.68 3.83
CA GLU A 183 3.07 -21.81 4.78
C GLU A 183 3.35 -22.92 5.80
N ALA A 184 3.79 -24.09 5.36
CA ALA A 184 4.11 -25.20 6.24
C ALA A 184 5.27 -24.88 7.21
N ALA A 185 6.30 -24.17 6.76
CA ALA A 185 7.42 -23.73 7.60
C ALA A 185 6.96 -22.72 8.66
N MET A 186 6.13 -21.75 8.26
CA MET A 186 5.53 -20.76 9.16
C MET A 186 4.63 -21.43 10.20
N LEU A 187 3.74 -22.34 9.80
CA LEU A 187 2.83 -23.02 10.72
C LEU A 187 3.56 -23.91 11.72
N ARG A 188 4.71 -24.51 11.36
CA ARG A 188 5.56 -25.24 12.31
C ARG A 188 6.09 -24.32 13.41
N TYR A 189 6.55 -23.12 13.07
CA TYR A 189 6.97 -22.13 14.05
C TYR A 189 5.83 -21.75 15.00
N TYR A 190 4.66 -21.42 14.46
CA TYR A 190 3.49 -21.06 15.28
C TYR A 190 3.02 -22.24 16.14
N SER A 191 3.06 -23.47 15.64
CA SER A 191 2.70 -24.64 16.43
C SER A 191 3.62 -24.88 17.64
N LYS A 192 4.90 -24.50 17.51
CA LYS A 192 5.91 -24.65 18.56
C LYS A 192 5.84 -23.53 19.59
N ASN A 193 5.68 -22.28 19.14
CA ASN A 193 5.84 -21.10 19.99
C ASN A 193 4.51 -20.44 20.39
N HIS A 194 3.46 -20.57 19.56
CA HIS A 194 2.17 -19.88 19.71
C HIS A 194 0.98 -20.73 19.24
N PRO A 195 0.69 -21.89 19.90
CA PRO A 195 -0.27 -22.88 19.39
C PRO A 195 -1.71 -22.35 19.26
N GLY A 196 -2.10 -21.34 20.04
CA GLY A 196 -3.44 -20.74 19.98
C GLY A 196 -3.73 -19.92 18.73
N PHE A 197 -2.70 -19.48 17.99
CA PHE A 197 -2.86 -18.63 16.80
C PHE A 197 -2.70 -19.39 15.48
N VAL A 198 -2.44 -20.70 15.51
CA VAL A 198 -2.12 -21.50 14.31
C VAL A 198 -3.25 -21.47 13.28
N GLU A 199 -4.49 -21.64 13.73
CA GLU A 199 -5.66 -21.71 12.85
C GLU A 199 -6.01 -20.34 12.23
N GLU A 200 -5.94 -19.27 13.03
CA GLU A 200 -6.13 -17.89 12.56
C GLU A 200 -5.01 -17.47 11.58
N THR A 201 -3.76 -17.83 11.88
CA THR A 201 -2.61 -17.48 11.04
C THR A 201 -2.62 -18.26 9.73
N ALA A 202 -2.98 -19.54 9.75
CA ALA A 202 -3.19 -20.34 8.54
C ALA A 202 -4.27 -19.72 7.65
N SER A 203 -5.41 -19.36 8.23
CA SER A 203 -6.52 -18.68 7.54
C SER A 203 -6.07 -17.37 6.89
N ARG A 204 -5.36 -16.53 7.66
CA ARG A 204 -4.84 -15.26 7.18
C ARG A 204 -3.81 -15.44 6.06
N GLN A 205 -2.90 -16.39 6.19
CA GLN A 205 -1.87 -16.66 5.18
C GLN A 205 -2.50 -17.16 3.87
N ARG A 206 -3.48 -18.06 3.95
CA ARG A 206 -4.23 -18.53 2.78
C ARG A 206 -5.03 -17.41 2.12
N HIS A 207 -5.64 -16.54 2.92
CA HIS A 207 -6.31 -15.35 2.38
C HIS A 207 -5.34 -14.49 1.56
N LEU A 208 -4.15 -14.20 2.07
CA LEU A 208 -3.14 -13.41 1.37
C LEU A 208 -2.69 -14.08 0.06
N LEU A 209 -2.47 -15.40 0.09
CA LEU A 209 -2.04 -16.16 -1.08
C LEU A 209 -3.12 -16.20 -2.18
N ILE A 210 -4.39 -16.41 -1.82
CA ILE A 210 -5.51 -16.39 -2.79
C ILE A 210 -5.65 -14.99 -3.40
N MET A 211 -5.53 -13.94 -2.59
CA MET A 211 -5.58 -12.56 -3.06
C MET A 211 -4.44 -12.25 -4.03
N PHE A 212 -3.22 -12.71 -3.73
CA PHE A 212 -2.09 -12.62 -4.65
C PHE A 212 -2.34 -13.35 -5.97
N CYS A 213 -2.82 -14.59 -5.93
CA CYS A 213 -3.13 -15.34 -7.14
C CYS A 213 -4.18 -14.59 -8.00
N CYS A 214 -5.16 -13.96 -7.35
CA CYS A 214 -6.12 -13.08 -8.01
C CYS A 214 -5.48 -11.81 -8.60
N ASP A 215 -4.48 -11.23 -7.93
CA ASP A 215 -3.79 -10.02 -8.37
C ASP A 215 -2.85 -10.29 -9.57
N VAL A 216 -2.20 -11.47 -9.61
CA VAL A 216 -1.32 -11.89 -10.72
C VAL A 216 -2.09 -12.55 -11.88
N GLY A 217 -3.30 -13.03 -11.63
CA GLY A 217 -4.15 -13.69 -12.64
C GLY A 217 -4.01 -15.21 -12.70
N TRP A 218 -3.44 -15.84 -11.67
CA TRP A 218 -3.35 -17.29 -11.49
C TRP A 218 -4.65 -17.85 -10.92
N LEU A 219 -5.72 -17.76 -11.72
CA LEU A 219 -7.09 -18.04 -11.27
C LEU A 219 -7.33 -19.53 -11.02
N ASP A 220 -6.71 -20.40 -11.81
CA ASP A 220 -6.88 -21.85 -11.68
C ASP A 220 -6.20 -22.37 -10.39
N GLU A 221 -5.04 -21.82 -10.04
CA GLU A 221 -4.34 -22.06 -8.78
C GLU A 221 -5.14 -21.50 -7.58
N ALA A 222 -5.76 -20.33 -7.74
CA ALA A 222 -6.63 -19.75 -6.70
C ALA A 222 -7.86 -20.63 -6.43
N VAL A 223 -8.48 -21.20 -7.46
CA VAL A 223 -9.57 -22.17 -7.31
C VAL A 223 -9.08 -23.45 -6.63
N TRP A 224 -7.92 -23.97 -7.03
CA TRP A 224 -7.34 -25.16 -6.41
C TRP A 224 -7.07 -24.98 -4.91
N LEU A 225 -6.53 -23.83 -4.50
CA LEU A 225 -6.31 -23.51 -3.08
C LEU A 225 -7.58 -23.49 -2.24
N ILE A 226 -8.73 -23.17 -2.85
CA ILE A 226 -10.02 -23.12 -2.17
C ILE A 226 -10.65 -24.51 -2.01
N GLN A 227 -10.31 -25.44 -2.89
CA GLN A 227 -10.79 -26.82 -2.81
C GLN A 227 -10.16 -27.60 -1.64
N ASP A 228 -9.12 -27.07 -0.98
CA ASP A 228 -8.55 -27.68 0.22
C ASP A 228 -9.54 -27.58 1.41
N PRO A 229 -10.05 -28.71 1.95
CA PRO A 229 -11.03 -28.75 3.03
C PRO A 229 -10.58 -28.11 4.35
N SER A 230 -9.28 -27.84 4.49
CA SER A 230 -8.69 -27.23 5.68
C SER A 230 -8.68 -25.69 5.67
N ALA A 231 -9.15 -25.05 4.58
CA ALA A 231 -9.10 -23.61 4.43
C ALA A 231 -10.29 -22.93 5.13
N HIS A 232 -10.03 -22.17 6.19
CA HIS A 232 -10.97 -21.13 6.64
C HIS A 232 -10.99 -20.03 5.60
N LEU A 233 -12.05 -20.00 4.79
CA LEU A 233 -12.14 -19.09 3.67
C LEU A 233 -12.63 -17.71 4.12
N SER A 234 -11.85 -16.69 3.78
CA SER A 234 -12.31 -15.30 3.87
C SER A 234 -13.36 -15.05 2.78
N THR A 235 -14.55 -14.62 3.19
CA THR A 235 -15.66 -14.24 2.30
C THR A 235 -15.21 -13.28 1.18
N ARG A 236 -14.29 -12.36 1.51
CA ARG A 236 -13.76 -11.36 0.58
C ARG A 236 -12.91 -11.98 -0.54
N ALA A 237 -12.14 -13.03 -0.25
CA ALA A 237 -11.32 -13.70 -1.27
C ALA A 237 -12.21 -14.46 -2.26
N CYS A 238 -13.23 -15.18 -1.75
CA CYS A 238 -14.18 -15.89 -2.60
C CYS A 238 -15.01 -14.93 -3.47
N GLU A 239 -15.51 -13.82 -2.92
CA GLU A 239 -16.25 -12.81 -3.69
C GLU A 239 -15.39 -12.21 -4.81
N ARG A 240 -14.11 -11.92 -4.53
CA ARG A 240 -13.18 -11.41 -5.53
C ARG A 240 -12.90 -12.44 -6.63
N LEU A 241 -12.67 -13.70 -6.27
CA LEU A 241 -12.41 -14.76 -7.25
C LEU A 241 -13.65 -15.04 -8.12
N ILE A 242 -14.85 -15.09 -7.53
CA ILE A 242 -16.11 -15.22 -8.28
C ILE A 242 -16.25 -14.10 -9.30
N HIS A 243 -15.97 -12.86 -8.89
CA HIS A 243 -16.00 -11.73 -9.81
C HIS A 243 -15.02 -11.91 -10.98
N LEU A 244 -13.77 -12.33 -10.70
CA LEU A 244 -12.76 -12.53 -11.74
C LEU A 244 -13.08 -13.70 -12.69
N LEU A 245 -13.62 -14.81 -12.16
CA LEU A 245 -14.06 -15.96 -12.96
C LEU A 245 -15.26 -15.61 -13.85
N ARG A 246 -16.21 -14.79 -13.37
CA ARG A 246 -17.35 -14.31 -14.19
C ARG A 246 -16.90 -13.44 -15.36
N VAL A 247 -15.79 -12.74 -15.21
CA VAL A 247 -15.21 -11.87 -16.23
C VAL A 247 -14.41 -12.66 -17.27
N ARG A 248 -13.76 -13.78 -16.90
CA ARG A 248 -12.98 -14.63 -17.83
C ARG A 248 -13.85 -15.38 -18.86
N GLN A 249 -15.13 -15.63 -18.55
CA GLN A 249 -16.10 -16.30 -19.43
C GLN A 249 -15.59 -17.65 -20.03
N GLY A 250 -15.00 -18.53 -19.22
CA GLY A 250 -14.69 -19.91 -19.61
C GLY A 250 -15.75 -20.93 -19.15
N ASP A 251 -15.94 -22.02 -19.91
CA ASP A 251 -16.90 -23.09 -19.57
C ASP A 251 -16.60 -23.76 -18.21
N SER A 252 -15.32 -23.89 -17.84
CA SER A 252 -14.88 -24.38 -16.52
C SER A 252 -15.16 -23.41 -15.38
N ASP A 253 -15.32 -22.12 -15.69
CA ASP A 253 -15.42 -21.06 -14.68
C ASP A 253 -16.82 -21.03 -14.08
N LEU A 254 -17.87 -21.40 -14.83
CA LEU A 254 -19.24 -21.48 -14.33
C LEU A 254 -19.39 -22.53 -13.22
N ALA A 255 -18.76 -23.70 -13.38
CA ALA A 255 -18.74 -24.75 -12.37
C ALA A 255 -17.97 -24.33 -11.10
N ASN A 256 -16.84 -23.62 -11.29
CA ASN A 256 -16.06 -23.07 -10.19
C ASN A 256 -16.84 -21.97 -9.44
N ILE A 257 -17.56 -21.11 -10.14
CA ILE A 257 -18.43 -20.07 -9.56
C ILE A 257 -19.54 -20.72 -8.72
N THR A 258 -20.23 -21.74 -9.25
CA THR A 258 -21.30 -22.42 -8.50
C THR A 258 -20.75 -23.12 -7.27
N MET A 259 -19.58 -23.76 -7.36
CA MET A 259 -18.92 -24.37 -6.21
C MET A 259 -18.57 -23.32 -5.13
N LEU A 260 -18.01 -22.18 -5.52
CA LEU A 260 -17.63 -21.11 -4.60
C LEU A 260 -18.85 -20.45 -3.93
N GLU A 261 -19.94 -20.26 -4.68
CA GLU A 261 -21.21 -19.77 -4.14
C GLU A 261 -21.82 -20.75 -3.13
N GLN A 262 -21.77 -22.05 -3.41
CA GLN A 262 -22.22 -23.09 -2.47
C GLN A 262 -21.34 -23.13 -1.21
N CYS A 263 -20.02 -22.98 -1.32
CA CYS A 263 -19.13 -22.89 -0.15
C CYS A 263 -19.44 -21.65 0.70
N LEU A 264 -19.69 -20.49 0.08
CA LEU A 264 -20.11 -19.27 0.78
C LEU A 264 -21.47 -19.43 1.46
N GLN A 265 -22.39 -20.17 0.85
CA GLN A 265 -23.72 -20.44 1.40
C GLN A 265 -23.66 -21.41 2.59
N ARG A 266 -22.76 -22.41 2.57
CA ARG A 266 -22.50 -23.33 3.69
C ARG A 266 -21.81 -22.64 4.89
N GLN A 267 -20.99 -21.62 4.63
CA GLN A 267 -20.31 -20.84 5.68
C GLN A 267 -21.20 -19.78 6.33
N ARG A 268 -22.39 -19.49 5.78
CA ARG A 268 -23.39 -18.66 6.45
C ARG A 268 -24.08 -19.50 7.53
N PRO A 269 -23.94 -19.20 8.83
CA PRO A 269 -24.68 -19.92 9.86
C PRO A 269 -26.19 -19.73 9.63
N ALA A 270 -26.95 -20.81 9.86
CA ALA A 270 -28.41 -20.77 9.87
C ALA A 270 -28.87 -19.68 10.84
N ARG A 271 -29.40 -18.58 10.31
CA ARG A 271 -29.87 -17.44 11.10
C ARG A 271 -31.22 -17.78 11.71
N THR A 272 -31.24 -18.06 13.01
CA THR A 272 -32.42 -17.85 13.85
C THR A 272 -32.71 -16.33 13.91
N PRO A 273 -33.97 -15.88 13.82
CA PRO A 273 -34.30 -14.47 13.75
C PRO A 273 -34.40 -13.89 15.16
N THR A 274 -33.28 -13.63 15.80
CA THR A 274 -33.24 -12.77 16.99
C THR A 274 -32.10 -11.75 16.86
N SER A 275 -32.52 -10.49 16.77
CA SER A 275 -31.84 -9.25 17.13
C SER A 275 -30.29 -9.23 17.16
N ARG A 276 -29.74 -8.29 16.39
CA ARG A 276 -28.41 -7.66 16.53
C ARG A 276 -27.23 -8.56 16.16
N ASP A 277 -26.79 -8.47 14.90
CA ASP A 277 -25.49 -7.83 14.63
C ASP A 277 -25.29 -7.56 13.13
N ALA A 278 -25.17 -6.27 12.85
CA ALA A 278 -24.78 -5.73 11.56
C ALA A 278 -23.26 -5.77 11.45
N SER A 279 -22.69 -6.91 11.09
CA SER A 279 -21.31 -7.02 10.59
C SER A 279 -21.34 -7.19 9.07
N HIS A 280 -21.93 -6.23 8.37
CA HIS A 280 -21.39 -5.89 7.05
C HIS A 280 -20.06 -5.21 7.34
N SER A 281 -18.94 -5.88 7.05
CA SER A 281 -17.68 -5.17 6.89
C SER A 281 -17.97 -3.96 5.97
N PRO A 282 -17.62 -2.73 6.37
CA PRO A 282 -17.90 -1.58 5.53
C PRO A 282 -17.06 -1.74 4.27
N LYS A 283 -17.70 -2.02 3.13
CA LYS A 283 -17.12 -1.75 1.83
C LYS A 283 -16.52 -0.33 1.92
N HIS A 284 -15.23 -0.16 1.65
CA HIS A 284 -14.61 1.16 1.64
C HIS A 284 -15.25 1.96 0.50
N PHE A 285 -16.26 2.76 0.82
CA PHE A 285 -16.88 3.64 -0.15
C PHE A 285 -16.05 4.91 -0.28
N SER A 286 -15.83 5.36 -1.52
CA SER A 286 -15.18 6.63 -1.77
C SER A 286 -16.17 7.74 -1.43
N THR A 287 -15.87 8.52 -0.39
CA THR A 287 -16.64 9.71 0.00
C THR A 287 -16.94 10.61 -1.20
N ARG A 288 -15.94 10.79 -2.07
CA ARG A 288 -16.07 11.56 -3.32
C ARG A 288 -17.07 10.97 -4.30
N ALA A 289 -17.03 9.66 -4.53
CA ALA A 289 -17.96 9.00 -5.46
C ALA A 289 -19.43 9.08 -4.99
N ILE A 290 -19.65 9.17 -3.68
CA ILE A 290 -20.99 9.37 -3.10
C ILE A 290 -21.47 10.81 -3.31
N ILE A 291 -20.59 11.80 -3.12
CA ILE A 291 -20.91 13.22 -3.33
C ILE A 291 -21.23 13.50 -4.80
N GLU A 292 -20.46 12.90 -5.72
CA GLU A 292 -20.66 13.05 -7.17
C GLU A 292 -21.88 12.27 -7.69
N GLY A 293 -22.64 11.56 -6.83
CA GLY A 293 -23.85 10.82 -7.21
C GLY A 293 -23.59 9.53 -7.99
N LEU A 294 -22.33 9.09 -8.08
CA LEU A 294 -21.88 7.97 -8.91
C LEU A 294 -21.97 6.60 -8.22
N GLN A 295 -22.25 6.56 -6.91
CA GLN A 295 -22.46 5.34 -6.13
C GLN A 295 -23.83 5.30 -5.47
N THR A 296 -24.44 4.10 -5.42
CA THR A 296 -25.78 3.89 -4.85
C THR A 296 -25.82 4.27 -3.38
N HIS A 297 -26.80 5.09 -3.04
CA HIS A 297 -27.14 5.48 -1.68
C HIS A 297 -27.42 4.28 -0.77
N GLN A 298 -26.80 4.25 0.40
CA GLN A 298 -27.07 3.24 1.43
C GLN A 298 -28.54 3.28 1.88
N SER A 299 -29.08 2.13 2.28
CA SER A 299 -30.47 2.02 2.72
C SER A 299 -30.75 2.96 3.90
N ARG A 300 -31.99 3.47 4.00
CA ARG A 300 -32.44 4.31 5.13
C ARG A 300 -32.22 3.63 6.49
N THR A 301 -32.24 2.29 6.53
CA THR A 301 -31.99 1.49 7.74
C THR A 301 -30.52 1.51 8.18
N TRP A 302 -29.58 1.54 7.24
CA TRP A 302 -28.15 1.68 7.54
C TRP A 302 -27.83 3.04 8.14
N ILE A 303 -28.36 4.12 7.56
CA ILE A 303 -28.17 5.49 8.07
C ILE A 303 -28.70 5.63 9.49
N ALA A 304 -29.90 5.10 9.76
CA ALA A 304 -30.49 5.10 11.10
C ALA A 304 -29.64 4.30 12.11
N SER A 305 -29.03 3.20 11.68
CA SER A 305 -28.11 2.41 12.51
C SER A 305 -26.84 3.20 12.84
N GLN A 306 -26.22 3.85 11.84
CA GLN A 306 -25.02 4.66 12.04
C GLN A 306 -25.29 5.89 12.91
N LEU A 307 -26.43 6.56 12.77
CA LEU A 307 -26.84 7.66 13.65
C LEU A 307 -26.92 7.21 15.11
N ARG A 308 -27.51 6.05 15.38
CA ARG A 308 -27.57 5.48 16.74
C ARG A 308 -26.18 5.12 17.27
N ASN A 309 -25.32 4.57 16.42
CA ASN A 309 -23.95 4.23 16.79
C ASN A 309 -23.12 5.47 17.14
N VAL A 310 -23.13 6.49 16.27
CA VAL A 310 -22.43 7.77 16.50
C VAL A 310 -22.98 8.47 17.74
N LYS A 311 -24.31 8.51 17.93
CA LYS A 311 -24.94 9.06 19.14
C LYS A 311 -24.46 8.33 20.40
N ARG A 312 -24.41 6.99 20.38
CA ARG A 312 -23.91 6.18 21.51
C ARG A 312 -22.46 6.50 21.83
N LEU A 313 -21.60 6.59 20.82
CA LEU A 313 -20.16 6.85 21.01
C LEU A 313 -19.89 8.28 21.51
N LEU A 314 -20.66 9.27 21.05
CA LEU A 314 -20.62 10.62 21.60
C LEU A 314 -21.08 10.65 23.07
N SER A 315 -22.13 9.89 23.42
CA SER A 315 -22.57 9.75 24.80
C SER A 315 -21.56 9.02 25.70
N GLN A 316 -20.77 8.09 25.14
CA GLN A 316 -19.72 7.34 25.84
C GLN A 316 -18.35 8.02 25.81
N ARG A 317 -18.22 9.20 25.17
CA ARG A 317 -16.96 9.93 24.97
C ARG A 317 -15.81 9.09 24.38
N SER A 318 -16.14 8.10 23.54
CA SER A 318 -15.19 7.12 23.00
C SER A 318 -14.89 7.31 21.51
N LEU A 319 -15.25 8.46 20.94
CA LEU A 319 -15.02 8.77 19.53
C LEU A 319 -13.54 9.14 19.30
N VAL A 320 -12.78 8.18 18.74
CA VAL A 320 -11.37 8.35 18.41
C VAL A 320 -11.20 8.52 16.90
N LEU A 321 -10.45 9.55 16.48
CA LEU A 321 -10.26 9.96 15.09
C LEU A 321 -9.84 8.82 14.15
N HIS A 322 -8.93 7.95 14.60
CA HIS A 322 -8.32 6.89 13.79
C HIS A 322 -8.87 5.48 14.01
N ARG A 323 -9.96 5.33 14.79
CA ARG A 323 -10.65 4.04 14.96
C ARG A 323 -12.02 4.07 14.26
N PRO A 324 -12.51 2.96 13.71
CA PRO A 324 -13.90 2.91 13.24
C PRO A 324 -14.85 3.12 14.44
N PRO A 325 -15.88 3.96 14.32
CA PRO A 325 -16.38 4.63 13.12
C PRO A 325 -15.83 6.04 12.87
N GLY A 326 -14.93 6.56 13.71
CA GLY A 326 -14.29 7.87 13.55
C GLY A 326 -13.62 8.03 12.18
N ASN A 327 -12.87 7.03 11.71
CA ASN A 327 -12.25 7.07 10.38
C ASN A 327 -13.27 7.19 9.24
N SER A 328 -14.44 6.56 9.35
CA SER A 328 -15.51 6.55 8.34
C SER A 328 -16.55 7.66 8.52
N LEU A 329 -16.38 8.56 9.49
CA LEU A 329 -17.38 9.57 9.84
C LEU A 329 -17.66 10.53 8.68
N HIS A 330 -16.62 10.93 7.93
CA HIS A 330 -16.74 11.78 6.75
C HIS A 330 -17.55 11.10 5.61
N SER A 331 -17.35 9.79 5.39
CA SER A 331 -18.16 9.00 4.45
C SER A 331 -19.61 8.87 4.91
N PHE A 332 -19.86 8.74 6.22
CA PHE A 332 -21.21 8.77 6.77
C PHE A 332 -21.89 10.13 6.56
N MET A 333 -21.19 11.24 6.79
CA MET A 333 -21.70 12.59 6.51
C MET A 333 -22.12 12.74 5.04
N ALA A 334 -21.31 12.24 4.10
CA ALA A 334 -21.65 12.24 2.67
C ALA A 334 -22.90 11.43 2.35
N HIS A 335 -23.02 10.19 2.84
CA HIS A 335 -24.23 9.39 2.65
C HIS A 335 -25.46 10.04 3.29
N TYR A 336 -25.31 10.66 4.47
CA TYR A 336 -26.42 11.31 5.14
C TYR A 336 -26.95 12.51 4.33
N ASN A 337 -26.05 13.36 3.83
CA ASN A 337 -26.41 14.53 3.03
C ASN A 337 -26.96 14.14 1.65
N ALA A 338 -26.45 13.06 1.05
CA ALA A 338 -26.94 12.57 -0.24
C ALA A 338 -28.34 11.92 -0.15
N CYS A 339 -28.64 11.21 0.95
CA CYS A 339 -29.91 10.50 1.11
C CYS A 339 -31.04 11.36 1.71
N ARG A 340 -30.74 12.52 2.31
CA ARG A 340 -31.72 13.39 2.97
C ARG A 340 -31.42 14.87 2.75
N GLY A 341 -32.38 15.59 2.18
CA GLY A 341 -32.45 17.05 2.30
C GLY A 341 -32.81 17.46 3.74
N SER A 342 -31.91 18.16 4.42
CA SER A 342 -32.16 18.96 5.63
C SER A 342 -32.91 18.28 6.78
N THR A 343 -32.25 17.34 7.48
CA THR A 343 -32.67 16.96 8.84
C THR A 343 -31.60 17.38 9.84
N ASN A 344 -32.01 18.08 10.91
CA ASN A 344 -31.19 18.64 11.99
C ASN A 344 -30.39 17.60 12.81
N ALA A 345 -30.28 16.34 12.39
CA ALA A 345 -29.58 15.32 13.16
C ALA A 345 -28.06 15.56 13.17
N LEU A 346 -27.45 15.95 12.04
CA LEU A 346 -26.03 16.32 12.02
C LEU A 346 -25.75 17.57 12.86
N SER A 347 -26.60 18.59 12.81
CA SER A 347 -26.45 19.78 13.66
C SER A 347 -26.65 19.47 15.15
N THR A 348 -27.56 18.56 15.49
CA THR A 348 -27.76 18.07 16.86
C THR A 348 -26.58 17.24 17.36
N LEU A 349 -26.03 16.37 16.51
CA LEU A 349 -24.84 15.57 16.84
C LEU A 349 -23.60 16.47 16.96
N ARG A 350 -23.46 17.45 16.07
CA ARG A 350 -22.41 18.48 16.14
C ARG A 350 -22.47 19.24 17.45
N LYS A 351 -23.64 19.78 17.82
CA LYS A 351 -23.83 20.45 19.12
C LYS A 351 -23.40 19.52 20.27
N ARG A 352 -23.86 18.26 20.28
CA ARG A 352 -23.47 17.28 21.31
C ARG A 352 -21.98 16.94 21.35
N ALA A 353 -21.33 16.89 20.20
CA ALA A 353 -19.89 16.66 20.10
C ALA A 353 -19.06 17.85 20.60
N LEU A 354 -19.64 19.05 20.60
CA LEU A 354 -18.98 20.30 20.98
C LEU A 354 -19.34 20.81 22.38
N ILE A 355 -20.07 20.03 23.20
CA ILE A 355 -20.48 20.42 24.57
C ILE A 355 -19.30 20.46 25.57
N ALA A 356 -18.20 19.76 25.31
CA ALA A 356 -17.01 19.73 26.18
C ALA A 356 -15.73 19.75 25.33
N SER A 357 -14.63 20.33 25.84
CA SER A 357 -13.30 20.36 25.19
C SER A 357 -12.60 18.98 25.23
N ASP A 358 -13.26 17.97 24.67
CA ASP A 358 -12.83 16.57 24.70
C ASP A 358 -12.20 16.13 23.35
N PRO A 359 -11.43 15.03 23.31
CA PRO A 359 -10.91 14.44 22.06
C PRO A 359 -11.99 14.14 21.00
N CYS A 360 -13.25 14.01 21.43
CA CYS A 360 -14.42 13.84 20.57
C CYS A 360 -14.70 15.08 19.71
N SER A 361 -14.50 16.30 20.26
CA SER A 361 -14.70 17.57 19.54
C SER A 361 -13.65 17.75 18.46
N HIS A 362 -12.37 17.50 18.80
CA HIS A 362 -11.27 17.48 17.84
C HIS A 362 -11.56 16.47 16.71
N THR A 363 -11.99 15.26 17.08
CA THR A 363 -12.31 14.20 16.11
C THR A 363 -13.46 14.58 15.17
N TRP A 364 -14.54 15.15 15.71
CA TRP A 364 -15.69 15.58 14.91
C TRP A 364 -15.31 16.69 13.93
N LEU A 365 -14.66 17.76 14.43
CA LEU A 365 -14.25 18.91 13.63
C LEU A 365 -13.27 18.52 12.53
N CYS A 366 -12.29 17.66 12.84
CA CYS A 366 -11.38 17.13 11.83
C CYS A 366 -12.17 16.42 10.73
N LYS A 367 -13.03 15.45 11.06
CA LYS A 367 -13.79 14.70 10.04
C LYS A 367 -14.81 15.55 9.28
N GLU A 368 -15.31 16.62 9.87
CA GLU A 368 -16.10 17.64 9.17
C GLU A 368 -15.24 18.37 8.12
N MET A 369 -14.00 18.76 8.46
CA MET A 369 -13.04 19.30 7.48
C MET A 369 -12.71 18.30 6.36
N PHE A 370 -12.53 17.01 6.67
CA PHE A 370 -12.35 15.96 5.65
C PHE A 370 -13.55 15.86 4.71
N TYR A 371 -14.77 15.91 5.24
CA TYR A 371 -15.99 15.90 4.42
C TYR A 371 -16.05 17.12 3.49
N LEU A 372 -15.77 18.32 4.01
CA LEU A 372 -15.74 19.55 3.22
C LEU A 372 -14.64 19.55 2.15
N HIS A 373 -13.48 18.95 2.46
CA HIS A 373 -12.39 18.75 1.50
C HIS A 373 -12.84 17.87 0.33
N GLU A 374 -13.46 16.72 0.61
CA GLU A 374 -13.99 15.85 -0.44
C GLU A 374 -15.12 16.51 -1.24
N ALA A 375 -15.90 17.39 -0.61
CA ALA A 375 -16.93 18.20 -1.26
C ALA A 375 -16.40 19.44 -2.00
N ARG A 376 -15.06 19.67 -2.01
CA ARG A 376 -14.39 20.84 -2.60
C ARG A 376 -14.86 22.20 -2.06
N LYS A 377 -15.41 22.22 -0.84
CA LYS A 377 -15.87 23.44 -0.15
C LYS A 377 -14.75 24.05 0.69
N PHE A 378 -13.67 24.47 0.04
CA PHE A 378 -12.46 24.91 0.73
C PHE A 378 -12.66 26.18 1.57
N ALA A 379 -13.53 27.11 1.13
CA ALA A 379 -13.84 28.32 1.89
C ALA A 379 -14.55 28.02 3.23
N GLU A 380 -15.41 26.99 3.25
CA GLU A 380 -16.07 26.53 4.48
C GLU A 380 -15.09 25.88 5.46
N ILE A 381 -14.01 25.25 4.96
CA ILE A 381 -12.94 24.70 5.82
C ILE A 381 -12.22 25.82 6.57
N ILE A 382 -11.90 26.93 5.90
CA ILE A 382 -11.26 28.09 6.53
C ILE A 382 -12.18 28.69 7.61
N ALA A 383 -13.47 28.85 7.31
CA ALA A 383 -14.43 29.37 8.28
C ALA A 383 -14.57 28.45 9.50
N LEU A 384 -14.61 27.13 9.29
CA LEU A 384 -14.66 26.14 10.37
C LEU A 384 -13.38 26.19 11.20
N PHE A 385 -12.22 26.28 10.55
CA PHE A 385 -10.92 26.32 11.22
C PHE A 385 -10.78 27.57 12.09
N ASP A 386 -11.08 28.76 11.55
CA ASP A 386 -10.99 30.04 12.26
C ASP A 386 -11.89 30.12 13.50
N ALA A 387 -13.05 29.46 13.45
CA ALA A 387 -14.00 29.43 14.55
C ALA A 387 -13.58 28.51 15.71
N ASN A 388 -12.75 27.48 15.47
CA ASN A 388 -12.52 26.39 16.43
C ASN A 388 -11.05 26.09 16.77
N PHE A 389 -10.09 26.45 15.91
CA PHE A 389 -8.68 26.08 16.05
C PHE A 389 -7.74 27.28 16.16
N GLU A 390 -6.53 27.03 16.68
CA GLU A 390 -5.44 28.00 16.69
C GLU A 390 -4.76 28.14 15.32
N SER A 391 -4.51 29.39 14.90
CA SER A 391 -3.89 29.71 13.60
C SER A 391 -2.42 30.13 13.71
N SER A 392 -1.77 29.87 14.85
CA SER A 392 -0.41 30.35 15.17
C SER A 392 0.67 29.79 14.23
N PHE A 393 0.47 28.58 13.70
CA PHE A 393 1.40 27.94 12.76
C PHE A 393 1.18 28.36 11.29
N LEU A 394 0.16 29.17 10.99
CA LEU A 394 -0.17 29.62 9.64
C LEU A 394 0.43 31.00 9.36
N PRO A 395 0.85 31.27 8.11
CA PRO A 395 1.43 32.57 7.76
C PRO A 395 0.35 33.66 7.80
N HIS A 396 0.62 34.74 8.55
CA HIS A 396 -0.35 35.79 8.85
C HIS A 396 -0.96 36.46 7.62
N GLU A 397 -0.13 36.74 6.60
CA GLU A 397 -0.55 37.52 5.44
C GLU A 397 -1.43 36.71 4.46
N PRO A 398 -1.02 35.51 3.99
CA PRO A 398 -1.90 34.59 3.25
C PRO A 398 -3.18 34.23 4.00
N TRP A 399 -3.09 33.96 5.31
CA TRP A 399 -4.24 33.60 6.13
C TRP A 399 -5.29 34.72 6.16
N ARG A 400 -4.86 35.97 6.37
CA ARG A 400 -5.78 37.13 6.43
C ARG A 400 -6.52 37.33 5.12
N ILE A 401 -5.84 37.22 3.98
CA ILE A 401 -6.42 37.41 2.66
C ILE A 401 -7.43 36.29 2.36
N LEU A 402 -7.03 35.03 2.53
CA LEU A 402 -7.89 33.89 2.22
C LEU A 402 -9.09 33.76 3.18
N ARG A 403 -8.93 34.18 4.45
CA ARG A 403 -10.03 34.26 5.41
C ARG A 403 -11.09 35.27 5.02
N ALA A 404 -10.73 36.37 4.35
CA ALA A 404 -11.70 37.37 3.90
C ALA A 404 -12.70 36.81 2.87
N HIS A 405 -12.33 35.75 2.15
CA HIS A 405 -13.18 35.04 1.20
C HIS A 405 -13.99 33.90 1.82
N ALA A 406 -13.82 33.62 3.12
CA ALA A 406 -14.56 32.59 3.83
C ALA A 406 -15.94 33.12 4.27
N PRO A 407 -17.00 32.29 4.24
CA PRO A 407 -18.33 32.73 4.63
C PRO A 407 -18.38 33.04 6.14
N ASN A 408 -18.76 34.27 6.48
CA ASN A 408 -18.90 34.72 7.86
C ASN A 408 -20.21 34.19 8.49
N GLY A 409 -20.16 33.77 9.76
CA GLY A 409 -21.34 33.44 10.55
C GLY A 409 -21.96 32.04 10.34
N VAL A 410 -21.39 31.20 9.47
CA VAL A 410 -21.87 29.82 9.25
C VAL A 410 -21.63 28.91 10.45
N TYR A 411 -20.54 29.16 11.18
CA TYR A 411 -20.15 28.38 12.35
C TYR A 411 -20.21 29.25 13.61
N GLU A 412 -21.20 29.00 14.47
CA GLU A 412 -21.31 29.66 15.78
C GLU A 412 -20.08 29.31 16.65
N ARG A 413 -19.43 30.34 17.23
CA ARG A 413 -18.41 30.19 18.28
C ARG A 413 -19.02 29.36 19.41
N HIS A 414 -18.50 28.17 19.66
CA HIS A 414 -18.90 27.42 20.83
C HIS A 414 -18.24 28.04 22.07
N VAL A 415 -19.06 28.25 23.10
CA VAL A 415 -18.74 28.96 24.34
C VAL A 415 -17.86 28.09 25.23
N VAL A 416 -16.56 27.98 24.92
CA VAL A 416 -15.50 27.50 25.84
C VAL A 416 -14.18 28.23 25.44
N PRO A 417 -13.32 28.69 26.38
CA PRO A 417 -12.38 29.80 26.11
C PRO A 417 -11.10 29.43 25.35
N THR A 418 -10.79 28.15 25.12
CA THR A 418 -9.53 27.70 24.52
C THR A 418 -9.76 27.20 23.11
N ARG A 419 -9.16 27.87 22.12
CA ARG A 419 -9.04 27.35 20.76
C ARG A 419 -8.34 25.99 20.81
N LEU A 420 -8.79 25.04 20.00
CA LEU A 420 -8.16 23.72 19.97
C LEU A 420 -6.84 23.79 19.19
N GLU A 421 -5.81 23.12 19.69
CA GLU A 421 -4.62 22.82 18.90
C GLU A 421 -4.95 21.72 17.90
N ILE A 422 -4.64 21.94 16.63
CA ILE A 422 -4.74 20.89 15.62
C ILE A 422 -3.52 19.99 15.71
N SER A 423 -3.74 18.67 15.73
CA SER A 423 -2.65 17.71 15.59
C SER A 423 -1.87 18.02 14.31
N GLY A 424 -0.53 18.03 14.38
CA GLY A 424 0.32 18.24 13.22
C GLY A 424 -0.14 17.37 12.04
N ALA A 425 -0.42 16.09 12.30
CA ALA A 425 -0.86 15.09 11.33
C ALA A 425 -2.18 15.40 10.62
N ASP A 426 -3.04 16.27 11.18
CA ASP A 426 -4.33 16.67 10.61
C ASP A 426 -4.28 18.09 9.98
N ALA A 427 -3.23 18.86 10.28
CA ALA A 427 -3.02 20.21 9.75
C ALA A 427 -2.90 20.27 8.22
N TRP A 428 -2.62 19.14 7.56
CA TRP A 428 -2.54 19.08 6.10
C TRP A 428 -3.86 19.48 5.39
N VAL A 429 -5.02 19.26 6.01
CA VAL A 429 -6.33 19.57 5.40
C VAL A 429 -6.49 21.08 5.23
N ILE A 430 -6.08 21.86 6.24
CA ILE A 430 -6.13 23.32 6.17
C ILE A 430 -5.07 23.86 5.20
N TRP A 431 -3.85 23.31 5.20
CA TRP A 431 -2.82 23.65 4.21
C TRP A 431 -3.30 23.39 2.77
N ASN A 432 -3.95 22.25 2.53
CA ASN A 432 -4.52 21.92 1.24
C ASN A 432 -5.62 22.92 0.83
N ALA A 433 -6.53 23.25 1.74
CA ALA A 433 -7.59 24.22 1.50
C ALA A 433 -7.06 25.62 1.15
N LEU A 434 -6.03 26.10 1.86
CA LEU A 434 -5.39 27.40 1.60
C LEU A 434 -4.77 27.44 0.21
N VAL A 435 -4.02 26.40 -0.16
CA VAL A 435 -3.37 26.30 -1.48
C VAL A 435 -4.43 26.21 -2.59
N ARG A 436 -5.46 25.38 -2.43
CA ARG A 436 -6.54 25.25 -3.42
C ARG A 436 -7.29 26.56 -3.63
N LEU A 437 -7.58 27.29 -2.56
CA LEU A 437 -8.23 28.60 -2.65
C LEU A 437 -7.34 29.66 -3.29
N SER A 438 -6.03 29.63 -3.02
CA SER A 438 -5.10 30.59 -3.61
C SER A 438 -5.03 30.53 -5.14
N ALA A 439 -5.35 29.38 -5.73
CA ALA A 439 -5.41 29.19 -7.18
C ALA A 439 -6.83 29.31 -7.76
N SER A 440 -7.88 29.12 -6.96
CA SER A 440 -9.27 29.18 -7.44
C SER A 440 -9.94 30.54 -7.32
N VAL A 441 -9.45 31.40 -6.42
CA VAL A 441 -9.99 32.73 -6.19
C VAL A 441 -9.16 33.74 -6.99
N ASP A 442 -9.83 34.71 -7.61
CA ASP A 442 -9.17 35.81 -8.32
C ASP A 442 -8.54 36.76 -7.29
N LEU A 443 -7.27 36.52 -6.99
CA LEU A 443 -6.49 37.28 -6.01
C LEU A 443 -5.58 38.28 -6.74
N PRO A 444 -5.28 39.45 -6.15
CA PRO A 444 -4.41 40.45 -6.79
C PRO A 444 -2.97 39.96 -7.04
N THR A 445 -2.46 39.08 -6.18
CA THR A 445 -1.09 38.52 -6.28
C THR A 445 -1.09 37.02 -5.89
N PRO A 446 -1.66 36.11 -6.71
CA PRO A 446 -1.84 34.72 -6.35
C PRO A 446 -0.49 33.98 -6.24
N LEU A 447 0.47 34.33 -7.10
CA LEU A 447 1.82 33.76 -7.10
C LEU A 447 2.59 34.04 -5.81
N ARG A 448 2.59 35.30 -5.32
CA ARG A 448 3.27 35.68 -4.07
C ARG A 448 2.65 34.99 -2.85
N ILE A 449 1.32 34.85 -2.85
CA ILE A 449 0.59 34.13 -1.79
C ILE A 449 0.94 32.64 -1.84
N LEU A 450 1.00 32.05 -3.03
CA LEU A 450 1.37 30.64 -3.19
C LEU A 450 2.83 30.37 -2.79
N GLU A 451 3.77 31.26 -3.11
CA GLU A 451 5.17 31.16 -2.69
C GLU A 451 5.35 31.23 -1.19
N THR A 452 4.69 32.20 -0.53
CA THR A 452 4.71 32.31 0.93
C THR A 452 4.08 31.10 1.61
N LEU A 453 2.99 30.57 1.06
CA LEU A 453 2.39 29.29 1.51
C LEU A 453 3.33 28.11 1.27
N HIS A 454 4.01 28.05 0.13
CA HIS A 454 4.96 27.00 -0.20
C HIS A 454 6.14 26.97 0.79
N HIS A 455 6.81 28.09 1.00
CA HIS A 455 7.92 28.20 1.96
C HIS A 455 7.48 27.87 3.39
N SER A 456 6.29 28.33 3.79
CA SER A 456 5.75 28.05 5.11
C SER A 456 5.37 26.57 5.28
N ALA A 457 4.85 25.93 4.23
CA ALA A 457 4.55 24.49 4.22
C ALA A 457 5.81 23.63 4.26
N VAL A 458 6.88 24.05 3.56
CA VAL A 458 8.22 23.41 3.62
C VAL A 458 8.80 23.53 5.04
N HIS A 459 8.77 24.74 5.63
CA HIS A 459 9.24 24.98 6.99
C HIS A 459 8.46 24.14 8.01
N PHE A 460 7.12 24.18 7.96
CA PHE A 460 6.25 23.36 8.80
C PHE A 460 6.57 21.88 8.64
N SER A 461 6.76 21.41 7.40
CA SER A 461 7.10 20.02 7.11
C SER A 461 8.45 19.62 7.68
N SER A 462 9.43 20.52 7.71
CA SER A 462 10.74 20.25 8.31
C SER A 462 10.68 20.11 9.83
N MET A 463 9.76 20.82 10.51
CA MET A 463 9.56 20.76 11.96
C MET A 463 8.85 19.48 12.44
N LEU A 464 8.15 18.77 11.55
CA LEU A 464 7.43 17.55 11.92
C LEU A 464 8.40 16.39 12.22
N THR A 465 8.16 15.69 13.33
CA THR A 465 8.94 14.50 13.69
C THR A 465 8.69 13.33 12.71
N ASP A 466 9.68 12.46 12.55
CA ASP A 466 9.58 11.22 11.75
C ASP A 466 8.37 10.35 12.15
N ARG A 467 8.01 10.34 13.44
CA ARG A 467 6.85 9.59 13.96
C ARG A 467 5.51 10.17 13.48
N GLN A 468 5.38 11.49 13.46
CA GLN A 468 4.16 12.17 12.98
C GLN A 468 4.01 12.04 11.47
N PHE A 469 5.12 12.07 10.72
CA PHE A 469 5.11 11.89 9.28
C PHE A 469 4.80 10.44 8.86
N ARG A 470 5.42 9.45 9.51
CA ARG A 470 5.20 8.01 9.21
C ARG A 470 3.81 7.51 9.55
N ALA A 471 3.09 8.18 10.46
CA ALA A 471 1.72 7.83 10.76
C ALA A 471 0.78 8.03 9.55
N PHE A 472 1.06 9.03 8.69
CA PHE A 472 0.21 9.38 7.53
C PHE A 472 1.02 9.96 6.35
N PRO A 473 1.81 9.13 5.63
CA PRO A 473 2.67 9.61 4.54
C PRO A 473 1.88 10.23 3.37
N THR A 474 0.64 9.82 3.13
CA THR A 474 -0.21 10.28 2.01
C THR A 474 -0.79 11.68 2.21
N SER A 475 -0.93 12.13 3.46
CA SER A 475 -1.62 13.37 3.81
C SER A 475 -0.80 14.61 3.46
N TYR A 476 0.49 14.62 3.80
CA TYR A 476 1.39 15.74 3.46
C TYR A 476 1.79 15.76 1.99
N THR A 477 1.91 14.59 1.36
CA THR A 477 2.08 14.54 -0.10
C THR A 477 0.89 15.15 -0.83
N ALA A 478 -0.31 15.11 -0.26
CA ALA A 478 -1.47 15.77 -0.86
C ALA A 478 -1.36 17.30 -0.84
N VAL A 479 -0.68 17.89 0.14
CA VAL A 479 -0.42 19.35 0.21
C VAL A 479 0.54 19.75 -0.90
N PHE A 480 1.71 19.10 -0.99
CA PHE A 480 2.68 19.40 -2.05
C PHE A 480 2.13 19.09 -3.44
N ARG A 481 1.32 18.04 -3.58
CA ARG A 481 0.59 17.78 -4.82
C ARG A 481 -0.34 18.95 -5.18
N SER A 482 -1.07 19.51 -4.21
CA SER A 482 -1.90 20.69 -4.44
C SER A 482 -1.07 21.94 -4.75
N ILE A 483 0.13 22.09 -4.19
CA ILE A 483 1.06 23.20 -4.51
C ILE A 483 1.55 23.07 -5.95
N ILE A 484 1.99 21.88 -6.37
CA ILE A 484 2.39 21.58 -7.76
C ILE A 484 1.22 21.88 -8.72
N TRP A 485 0.02 21.40 -8.38
CA TRP A 485 -1.18 21.71 -9.15
C TRP A 485 -1.42 23.22 -9.25
N ALA A 486 -1.36 23.96 -8.13
CA ALA A 486 -1.60 25.40 -8.09
C ALA A 486 -0.58 26.20 -8.92
N TYR A 487 0.71 25.85 -8.84
CA TYR A 487 1.73 26.45 -9.72
C TYR A 487 1.45 26.14 -11.20
N GLY A 488 0.97 24.93 -11.50
CA GLY A 488 0.56 24.55 -12.84
C GLY A 488 -0.63 25.34 -13.38
N GLU A 489 -1.64 25.64 -12.57
CA GLU A 489 -2.76 26.51 -12.96
C GLU A 489 -2.32 27.95 -13.21
N LEU A 490 -1.31 28.43 -12.47
CA LEU A 490 -0.71 29.75 -12.67
C LEU A 490 0.34 29.80 -13.80
N GLY A 491 0.60 28.67 -14.47
CA GLY A 491 1.55 28.57 -15.59
C GLY A 491 3.03 28.47 -15.22
N GLU A 492 3.36 28.44 -13.93
CA GLU A 492 4.74 28.43 -13.41
C GLU A 492 5.28 27.01 -13.25
N VAL A 493 5.65 26.40 -14.38
CA VAL A 493 6.11 24.99 -14.42
C VAL A 493 7.43 24.77 -13.67
N ASP A 494 8.36 25.71 -13.71
CA ASP A 494 9.67 25.59 -13.06
C ASP A 494 9.53 25.58 -11.52
N LYS A 495 8.63 26.41 -10.99
CA LYS A 495 8.32 26.44 -9.55
C LYS A 495 7.58 25.17 -9.12
N ALA A 496 6.74 24.60 -9.99
CA ALA A 496 6.12 23.30 -9.75
C ALA A 496 7.16 22.17 -9.64
N ALA A 497 8.19 22.19 -10.49
CA ALA A 497 9.30 21.24 -10.41
C ALA A 497 10.16 21.45 -9.15
N ALA A 498 10.42 22.70 -8.77
CA ALA A 498 11.11 23.03 -7.52
C ALA A 498 10.36 22.50 -6.29
N ALA A 499 9.04 22.70 -6.21
CA ALA A 499 8.21 22.17 -5.12
C ALA A 499 8.24 20.63 -5.02
N ALA A 500 8.40 19.93 -6.16
CA ALA A 500 8.61 18.48 -6.15
C ALA A 500 10.00 18.10 -5.60
N GLY A 501 11.02 18.88 -5.95
CA GLY A 501 12.39 18.76 -5.45
C GLY A 501 12.50 19.01 -3.95
N ASP A 502 11.78 19.99 -3.40
CA ASP A 502 11.82 20.31 -1.97
C ASP A 502 11.35 19.13 -1.11
N MET A 503 10.34 18.39 -1.55
CA MET A 503 9.90 17.18 -0.86
C MET A 503 10.96 16.07 -0.89
N THR A 504 11.75 15.98 -1.96
CA THR A 504 12.87 15.01 -2.05
C THR A 504 13.99 15.41 -1.10
N LEU A 505 14.28 16.71 -1.03
CA LEU A 505 15.33 17.30 -0.20
C LEU A 505 15.04 17.15 1.29
N ILE A 506 13.77 17.25 1.69
CA ILE A 506 13.32 17.02 3.07
C ILE A 506 13.50 15.53 3.48
N GLY A 507 13.85 14.62 2.57
CA GLY A 507 14.12 13.20 2.87
C GLY A 507 12.88 12.40 3.26
N LYS A 508 11.69 12.99 3.09
CA LYS A 508 10.39 12.45 3.50
C LYS A 508 9.62 11.80 2.35
N LEU A 509 10.19 11.77 1.15
CA LEU A 509 9.58 11.10 0.00
C LEU A 509 9.71 9.58 0.13
N HIS A 510 8.63 8.92 0.54
CA HIS A 510 8.55 7.46 0.51
C HIS A 510 8.43 6.98 -0.96
N PRO A 511 9.10 5.88 -1.37
CA PRO A 511 9.04 5.34 -2.73
C PRO A 511 7.61 5.03 -3.24
N SER A 512 6.64 4.87 -2.33
CA SER A 512 5.23 4.66 -2.68
C SER A 512 4.46 5.93 -3.05
N ASN A 513 5.05 7.13 -2.91
CA ASN A 513 4.37 8.41 -3.11
C ASN A 513 4.43 8.87 -4.59
N VAL A 514 4.02 7.97 -5.47
CA VAL A 514 4.11 8.17 -6.93
C VAL A 514 3.10 9.22 -7.44
N GLY A 515 2.11 9.59 -6.62
CA GLY A 515 1.10 10.62 -6.95
C GLY A 515 1.63 12.05 -7.10
N LEU A 516 2.83 12.35 -6.59
CA LEU A 516 3.49 13.65 -6.76
C LEU A 516 4.05 13.80 -8.18
N VAL A 517 4.71 12.74 -8.67
CA VAL A 517 5.28 12.66 -10.02
C VAL A 517 4.17 12.64 -11.06
N ASP A 518 3.06 11.95 -10.77
CA ASP A 518 1.86 11.95 -11.63
C ASP A 518 1.32 13.37 -11.85
N GLU A 519 1.22 14.17 -10.78
CA GLU A 519 0.73 15.54 -10.86
C GLU A 519 1.71 16.45 -11.60
N LEU A 520 3.02 16.31 -11.35
CA LEU A 520 4.05 17.06 -12.05
C LEU A 520 4.04 16.75 -13.56
N ALA A 521 3.89 15.47 -13.93
CA ALA A 521 3.71 15.05 -15.32
C ALA A 521 2.46 15.71 -15.94
N GLY A 522 1.35 15.73 -15.18
CA GLY A 522 0.13 16.43 -15.55
C GLY A 522 0.31 17.94 -15.76
N VAL A 523 1.08 18.61 -14.90
CA VAL A 523 1.42 20.05 -15.04
C VAL A 523 2.23 20.29 -16.31
N HIS A 524 3.28 19.49 -16.57
CA HIS A 524 4.04 19.60 -17.82
C HIS A 524 3.16 19.35 -19.05
N ALA A 525 2.21 18.41 -18.98
CA ALA A 525 1.28 18.16 -20.07
C ALA A 525 0.31 19.32 -20.31
N ARG A 526 -0.25 19.90 -19.24
CA ARG A 526 -1.09 21.11 -19.32
C ARG A 526 -0.32 22.32 -19.86
N ALA A 527 0.98 22.40 -19.59
CA ALA A 527 1.85 23.41 -20.18
C ALA A 527 2.29 23.12 -21.63
N GLY A 528 1.93 21.96 -22.19
CA GLY A 528 2.34 21.56 -23.54
C GLY A 528 3.78 21.03 -23.65
N ASN A 529 4.46 20.81 -22.53
CA ASN A 529 5.82 20.28 -22.44
C ASN A 529 5.84 18.75 -22.58
N VAL A 530 5.48 18.25 -23.76
CA VAL A 530 5.31 16.80 -24.05
C VAL A 530 6.54 15.99 -23.67
N ARG A 531 7.74 16.46 -24.06
CA ARG A 531 9.00 15.75 -23.76
C ARG A 531 9.22 15.57 -22.26
N ALA A 532 8.93 16.59 -21.45
CA ALA A 532 9.09 16.52 -20.00
C ALA A 532 8.01 15.63 -19.36
N ALA A 533 6.76 15.76 -19.80
CA ALA A 533 5.65 14.93 -19.34
C ALA A 533 5.89 13.43 -19.64
N THR A 534 6.40 13.09 -20.83
CA THR A 534 6.73 11.72 -21.21
C THR A 534 7.90 11.16 -20.40
N ARG A 535 8.97 11.94 -20.17
CA ARG A 535 10.09 11.50 -19.31
C ARG A 535 9.64 11.22 -17.87
N LEU A 536 8.77 12.05 -17.34
CA LEU A 536 8.20 11.83 -16.00
C LEU A 536 7.30 10.59 -15.99
N LEU A 537 6.50 10.37 -17.03
CA LEU A 537 5.73 9.13 -17.19
C LEU A 537 6.65 7.89 -17.27
N ASP A 538 7.75 7.96 -18.01
CA ASP A 538 8.76 6.89 -18.07
C ASP A 538 9.30 6.56 -16.66
N SER A 539 9.59 7.60 -15.85
CA SER A 539 10.07 7.42 -14.48
C SER A 539 9.01 6.78 -13.56
N VAL A 540 7.73 7.12 -13.74
CA VAL A 540 6.61 6.52 -13.01
C VAL A 540 6.45 5.05 -13.40
N GLU A 541 6.58 4.73 -14.69
CA GLU A 541 6.48 3.36 -15.17
C GLU A 541 7.60 2.45 -14.70
N GLN A 542 8.82 2.98 -14.49
CA GLN A 542 9.92 2.23 -13.86
C GLN A 542 9.56 1.74 -12.45
N LEU A 543 8.67 2.46 -11.76
CA LEU A 543 8.13 2.08 -10.45
C LEU A 543 6.87 1.18 -10.55
N GLY A 544 6.35 0.97 -11.76
CA GLY A 544 5.15 0.20 -12.05
C GLY A 544 4.11 1.01 -12.85
N PRO A 545 3.64 0.53 -14.01
CA PRO A 545 2.63 1.24 -14.80
C PRO A 545 1.28 1.28 -14.06
N ARG A 546 0.68 2.47 -13.97
CA ARG A 546 -0.60 2.72 -13.29
C ARG A 546 -1.54 3.47 -14.22
N LEU A 547 -2.84 3.19 -14.15
CA LEU A 547 -3.84 3.85 -15.01
C LEU A 547 -4.00 5.36 -14.72
N ALA A 548 -3.81 5.79 -13.48
CA ALA A 548 -4.04 7.17 -13.05
C ALA A 548 -3.23 8.24 -13.83
N PRO A 549 -1.89 8.14 -13.99
CA PRO A 549 -1.10 9.12 -14.74
C PRO A 549 -1.51 9.22 -16.21
N TYR A 550 -1.84 8.11 -16.87
CA TYR A 550 -2.31 8.14 -18.26
C TYR A 550 -3.59 8.94 -18.43
N GLY A 551 -4.56 8.77 -17.53
CA GLY A 551 -5.83 9.52 -17.59
C GLY A 551 -5.60 11.02 -17.40
N VAL A 552 -4.75 11.42 -16.46
CA VAL A 552 -4.41 12.84 -16.22
C VAL A 552 -3.70 13.47 -17.43
N LEU A 553 -2.75 12.74 -18.04
CA LEU A 553 -2.02 13.23 -19.21
C LEU A 553 -2.90 13.30 -20.46
N MET A 554 -3.76 12.30 -20.69
CA MET A 554 -4.72 12.32 -21.80
C MET A 554 -5.71 13.47 -21.65
N ASP A 555 -6.30 13.67 -20.46
CA ASP A 555 -7.18 14.82 -20.19
C ASP A 555 -6.47 16.15 -20.51
N ALA A 556 -5.22 16.30 -20.06
CA ALA A 556 -4.44 17.52 -20.27
C ALA A 556 -4.11 17.78 -21.74
N TYR A 557 -3.75 16.75 -22.51
CA TYR A 557 -3.51 16.89 -23.95
C TYR A 557 -4.78 17.17 -24.74
N LEU A 558 -5.90 16.55 -24.37
CA LEU A 558 -7.20 16.84 -24.97
C LEU A 558 -7.62 18.30 -24.74
N GLN A 559 -7.43 18.82 -23.52
CA GLN A 559 -7.68 20.25 -23.22
C GLN A 559 -6.83 21.22 -24.06
N LYS A 560 -5.67 20.77 -24.54
CA LYS A 560 -4.79 21.55 -25.43
C LYS A 560 -4.98 21.23 -26.91
N GLY A 561 -6.00 20.46 -27.28
CA GLY A 561 -6.28 20.06 -28.65
C GLY A 561 -5.23 19.10 -29.25
N ARG A 562 -4.34 18.53 -28.43
CA ARG A 562 -3.28 17.60 -28.88
C ARG A 562 -3.79 16.17 -28.92
N VAL A 563 -4.76 15.92 -29.78
CA VAL A 563 -5.48 14.63 -29.88
C VAL A 563 -4.52 13.49 -30.24
N ASP A 564 -3.56 13.72 -31.15
CA ASP A 564 -2.59 12.69 -31.57
C ASP A 564 -1.72 12.18 -30.41
N GLU A 565 -1.26 13.08 -29.53
CA GLU A 565 -0.46 12.70 -28.35
C GLU A 565 -1.31 11.95 -27.32
N ALA A 566 -2.59 12.30 -27.19
CA ALA A 566 -3.53 11.57 -26.35
C ALA A 566 -3.81 10.15 -26.91
N LEU A 567 -3.93 9.98 -28.22
CA LEU A 567 -4.07 8.68 -28.88
C LEU A 567 -2.82 7.81 -28.69
N LYS A 568 -1.61 8.37 -28.80
CA LYS A 568 -0.36 7.66 -28.50
C LYS A 568 -0.31 7.18 -27.05
N LEU A 569 -0.79 8.00 -26.11
CA LEU A 569 -0.90 7.60 -24.70
C LEU A 569 -1.91 6.48 -24.48
N GLU A 570 -3.01 6.45 -25.23
CA GLU A 570 -3.98 5.34 -25.16
C GLU A 570 -3.34 4.02 -25.56
N VAL A 571 -2.61 3.99 -26.68
CA VAL A 571 -1.90 2.79 -27.16
C VAL A 571 -0.89 2.32 -26.11
N ARG A 572 -0.03 3.25 -25.65
CA ARG A 572 0.98 2.97 -24.62
C ARG A 572 0.34 2.47 -23.31
N MET A 573 -0.81 3.03 -22.92
CA MET A 573 -1.56 2.58 -21.75
C MET A 573 -2.06 1.14 -21.93
N LYS A 574 -2.62 0.77 -23.08
CA LYS A 574 -3.11 -0.60 -23.34
C LYS A 574 -1.99 -1.63 -23.38
N GLU A 575 -0.80 -1.25 -23.83
CA GLU A 575 0.38 -2.12 -23.86
C GLU A 575 0.95 -2.39 -22.46
N LYS A 576 0.93 -1.37 -21.59
CA LYS A 576 1.63 -1.42 -20.29
C LYS A 576 0.72 -1.63 -19.09
N CYS A 577 -0.57 -1.29 -19.20
CA CYS A 577 -1.56 -1.43 -18.15
C CYS A 577 -2.67 -2.40 -18.56
N VAL A 578 -3.15 -3.20 -17.62
CA VAL A 578 -4.42 -3.91 -17.78
C VAL A 578 -5.55 -2.91 -17.51
N TYR A 579 -6.24 -2.49 -18.57
CA TYR A 579 -7.45 -1.67 -18.49
C TYR A 579 -8.68 -2.54 -18.72
N ILE A 580 -9.64 -2.47 -17.80
CA ILE A 580 -10.94 -3.13 -17.90
C ILE A 580 -11.99 -2.02 -18.01
N PRO A 581 -12.77 -1.96 -19.11
CA PRO A 581 -13.86 -0.99 -19.24
C PRO A 581 -14.84 -1.07 -18.06
N GLY A 582 -15.17 0.08 -17.46
CA GLY A 582 -16.07 0.16 -16.30
C GLY A 582 -15.40 -0.05 -14.94
N ALA A 583 -14.13 -0.47 -14.89
CA ALA A 583 -13.40 -0.64 -13.63
C ALA A 583 -12.82 0.68 -13.09
N ASN A 584 -12.56 1.65 -13.97
CA ASN A 584 -12.05 2.96 -13.60
C ASN A 584 -12.83 4.05 -14.34
N TRP A 585 -13.83 4.60 -13.64
CA TRP A 585 -14.74 5.61 -14.18
C TRP A 585 -14.02 6.82 -14.76
N ARG A 586 -12.89 7.24 -14.17
CA ARG A 586 -12.14 8.41 -14.65
C ARG A 586 -11.53 8.10 -16.01
N MET A 587 -10.90 6.93 -16.14
CA MET A 587 -10.34 6.48 -17.41
C MET A 587 -11.44 6.28 -18.45
N ASP A 588 -12.58 5.69 -18.08
CA ASP A 588 -13.72 5.53 -18.98
C ASP A 588 -14.23 6.88 -19.50
N SER A 589 -14.29 7.90 -18.64
CA SER A 589 -14.66 9.27 -19.01
C SER A 589 -13.64 9.90 -19.96
N THR A 590 -12.35 9.77 -19.67
CA THR A 590 -11.26 10.31 -20.51
C THR A 590 -11.26 9.65 -21.90
N LEU A 591 -11.46 8.33 -21.97
CA LEU A 591 -11.51 7.61 -23.25
C LEU A 591 -12.75 7.97 -24.08
N LYS A 592 -13.89 8.23 -23.43
CA LYS A 592 -15.06 8.79 -24.12
C LYS A 592 -14.78 10.17 -24.70
N ALA A 593 -14.14 11.05 -23.93
CA ALA A 593 -13.74 12.37 -24.40
C ALA A 593 -12.73 12.29 -25.55
N LEU A 594 -11.78 11.33 -25.49
CA LEU A 594 -10.81 11.07 -26.55
C LEU A 594 -11.49 10.66 -27.87
N ARG A 595 -12.49 9.76 -27.81
CA ARG A 595 -13.25 9.34 -29.00
C ARG A 595 -14.03 10.48 -29.63
N ALA A 596 -14.70 11.30 -28.81
CA ALA A 596 -15.40 12.48 -29.31
C ALA A 596 -14.44 13.46 -29.99
N ALA A 597 -13.24 13.68 -29.43
CA ALA A 597 -12.22 14.54 -30.02
C ALA A 597 -11.65 13.97 -31.33
N GLU A 598 -11.45 12.64 -31.40
CA GLU A 598 -11.01 11.93 -32.60
C GLU A 598 -11.99 12.10 -33.77
N GLU A 599 -13.30 11.99 -33.50
CA GLU A 599 -14.36 12.19 -34.50
C GLU A 599 -14.38 13.63 -35.04
N VAL A 600 -14.21 14.63 -34.17
CA VAL A 600 -14.13 16.04 -34.58
C VAL A 600 -12.90 16.29 -35.46
N VAL A 601 -11.73 15.77 -35.10
CA VAL A 601 -10.51 15.94 -35.91
C VAL A 601 -10.65 15.24 -37.27
N ARG A 602 -11.25 14.05 -37.31
CA ARG A 602 -11.50 13.32 -38.57
C ARG A 602 -12.51 14.06 -39.46
N GLY A 603 -13.55 14.67 -38.89
CA GLY A 603 -14.50 15.51 -39.63
C GLY A 603 -13.85 16.74 -40.26
N LEU A 604 -13.03 17.46 -39.49
CA LEU A 604 -12.30 18.64 -39.99
C LEU A 604 -11.30 18.31 -41.10
N LEU A 605 -10.61 17.15 -41.01
CA LEU A 605 -9.76 16.65 -42.08
C LEU A 605 -10.55 16.36 -43.35
N PHE A 606 -11.75 15.78 -43.22
CA PHE A 606 -12.63 15.48 -44.36
C PHE A 606 -13.11 16.75 -45.06
N ASP A 607 -13.47 17.78 -44.28
CA ASP A 607 -13.89 19.09 -44.81
C ASP A 607 -12.72 19.85 -45.48
N SER A 608 -11.50 19.79 -44.92
CA SER A 608 -10.31 20.40 -45.54
C SER A 608 -9.91 19.73 -46.86
N LEU A 609 -10.05 18.40 -46.94
CA LEU A 609 -9.81 17.66 -48.18
C LEU A 609 -10.87 17.99 -49.24
N HIS A 610 -12.12 18.25 -48.84
CA HIS A 610 -13.16 18.72 -49.77
C HIS A 610 -12.99 20.18 -50.20
N SER A 611 -12.43 21.08 -49.36
CA SER A 611 -12.10 22.45 -49.78
C SER A 611 -10.93 22.48 -50.76
N ASP A 612 -9.91 21.66 -50.55
CA ASP A 612 -8.74 21.60 -51.45
C ASP A 612 -9.11 20.95 -52.80
N LEU A 613 -9.93 19.89 -52.79
CA LEU A 613 -10.45 19.26 -54.02
C LEU A 613 -11.42 20.17 -54.79
N SER A 614 -12.12 21.10 -54.13
CA SER A 614 -13.00 22.05 -54.81
C SER A 614 -12.27 23.28 -55.36
N GLN A 615 -11.08 23.61 -54.87
CA GLN A 615 -10.23 24.64 -55.49
C GLN A 615 -9.50 24.13 -56.74
N ASP A 616 -9.08 22.85 -56.76
CA ASP A 616 -8.43 22.25 -57.93
C ASP A 616 -9.38 22.00 -59.12
N ILE A 617 -10.70 21.91 -58.88
CA ILE A 617 -11.72 21.76 -59.95
C ILE A 617 -12.07 23.11 -60.62
N ILE A 618 -11.63 24.25 -60.09
CA ILE A 618 -11.95 25.59 -60.63
C ILE A 618 -10.84 26.13 -61.59
N ILE A 619 -9.71 25.41 -61.77
CA ILE A 619 -8.58 25.87 -62.61
C ILE A 619 -8.36 25.01 -63.88
N SER A 620 -9.21 24.03 -64.21
CA SER A 620 -9.08 23.24 -65.46
C SER A 620 -9.90 23.78 -66.63
#